data_AF-A0A258EDU7-F1
#
_entry.id   AF-A0A258EDU7-F1
#
_cell.length_a   1.000
_cell.length_b   1.000
_cell.length_c   1.000
_cell.angle_alpha   90.00
_cell.angle_beta   90.00
_cell.angle_gamma   90.00
#
_symmetry.space_group_name_H-M   'P 1'
#
loop_
_entity.id
_entity.type
_entity.pdbx_description
1 polymer ?
#
loop_
_entity_poly.entity_id
_entity_poly.type
_entity_poly.pdbx_seq_one_letter_code
_entity_poly.pdbx_strand_id
1 'polypeptide(L)'
;AFKATFRRDYKIFLAISAEKGKEILDNEEVDIIITDQRMPEVTGVEFLESVIPLYPKPIRLLLTGYTDIQAVIDAINKGQVYHYLTKPWEEDYLRTVIKNAFEIYSLRRENERLTDALLKANEQLEFLLRQNLLS
;
A
#
# COMPACT_ATOMS: atom_id res chain seq x y z
N ALA A 1 -12.48 5.20 -17.83
CA ALA A 1 -12.82 6.23 -16.83
C ALA A 1 -11.62 6.49 -15.90
N PHE A 2 -11.33 5.63 -14.93
CA PHE A 2 -10.27 5.84 -13.92
C PHE A 2 -8.90 6.33 -14.49
N LYS A 3 -8.27 5.55 -15.38
CA LYS A 3 -6.96 5.93 -15.95
C LYS A 3 -7.00 7.29 -16.66
N ALA A 4 -8.10 7.61 -17.34
CA ALA A 4 -8.21 8.87 -18.06
C ALA A 4 -8.25 10.07 -17.10
N THR A 5 -8.97 9.94 -15.98
CA THR A 5 -9.09 10.96 -14.93
C THR A 5 -7.77 11.18 -14.18
N PHE A 6 -7.04 10.11 -13.86
CA PHE A 6 -5.95 10.16 -12.88
C PHE A 6 -4.52 10.09 -13.46
N ARG A 7 -4.35 9.78 -14.75
CA ARG A 7 -3.01 9.61 -15.38
C ARG A 7 -2.11 10.84 -15.36
N ARG A 8 -2.65 12.04 -15.11
CA ARG A 8 -1.85 13.27 -15.04
C ARG A 8 -1.19 13.44 -13.67
N ASP A 9 -1.78 12.84 -12.64
CA ASP A 9 -1.37 13.01 -11.25
C ASP A 9 -0.55 11.83 -10.74
N TYR A 10 -0.73 10.64 -11.33
CA TYR A 10 -0.12 9.39 -10.85
C TYR A 10 0.45 8.53 -11.98
N LYS A 11 1.53 7.79 -11.67
CA LYS A 11 1.99 6.65 -12.49
C LYS A 11 1.03 5.48 -12.23
N ILE A 12 0.22 5.11 -13.23
CA ILE A 12 -0.82 4.09 -13.10
C ILE A 12 -0.41 2.82 -13.84
N PHE A 13 -0.25 1.74 -13.07
CA PHE A 13 -0.21 0.38 -13.60
C PHE A 13 -1.63 -0.22 -13.58
N LEU A 14 -1.97 -0.97 -14.62
CA LEU A 14 -3.27 -1.65 -14.70
C LEU A 14 -3.04 -3.16 -14.77
N ALA A 15 -3.80 -3.88 -13.96
CA ALA A 15 -3.89 -5.33 -14.00
C ALA A 15 -5.34 -5.73 -14.31
N ILE A 16 -5.50 -6.82 -15.08
CA ILE A 16 -6.81 -7.41 -15.38
C ILE A 16 -7.13 -8.63 -14.50
N SER A 17 -6.15 -9.10 -13.73
CA SER A 17 -6.25 -10.25 -12.83
C SER A 17 -5.31 -10.10 -11.64
N ALA A 18 -5.56 -10.88 -10.59
CA ALA A 18 -4.67 -10.95 -9.42
C ALA A 18 -3.24 -11.37 -9.80
N GLU A 19 -3.10 -12.32 -10.73
CA GLU A 19 -1.80 -12.77 -11.24
C GLU A 19 -1.02 -11.62 -11.90
N LYS A 20 -1.66 -10.86 -12.79
CA LYS A 20 -1.03 -9.69 -13.42
C LYS A 20 -0.75 -8.56 -12.43
N GLY A 21 -1.59 -8.43 -11.40
CA GLY A 21 -1.34 -7.50 -10.29
C GLY A 21 -0.07 -7.86 -9.54
N LYS A 22 0.13 -9.14 -9.24
CA LYS A 22 1.34 -9.64 -8.60
C LYS A 22 2.59 -9.45 -9.48
N GLU A 23 2.50 -9.75 -10.77
CA GLU A 23 3.62 -9.52 -11.70
C GLU A 23 4.08 -8.06 -11.71
N ILE A 24 3.16 -7.09 -11.60
CA ILE A 24 3.51 -5.68 -11.47
C ILE A 24 4.23 -5.41 -10.15
N LEU A 25 3.74 -5.94 -9.03
CA LEU A 25 4.38 -5.78 -7.71
C LEU A 25 5.78 -6.38 -7.66
N ASP A 26 6.02 -7.47 -8.38
CA ASP A 26 7.33 -8.12 -8.46
C ASP A 26 8.37 -7.27 -9.22
N ASN A 27 7.93 -6.37 -10.11
CA ASN A 27 8.80 -5.62 -11.02
C ASN A 27 8.86 -4.10 -10.75
N GLU A 28 7.90 -3.54 -10.01
CA GLU A 28 7.76 -2.09 -9.82
C GLU A 28 7.55 -1.74 -8.33
N GLU A 29 8.12 -0.62 -7.88
CA GLU A 29 7.80 -0.05 -6.57
C GLU A 29 6.40 0.60 -6.64
N VAL A 30 5.46 0.07 -5.85
CA VAL A 30 4.07 0.52 -5.81
C VAL A 30 3.75 1.13 -4.45
N ASP A 31 3.23 2.35 -4.44
CA ASP A 31 2.88 3.05 -3.19
C ASP A 31 1.48 2.67 -2.69
N ILE A 32 0.55 2.47 -3.63
CA ILE A 32 -0.87 2.24 -3.37
C ILE A 32 -1.39 1.16 -4.30
N ILE A 33 -2.09 0.18 -3.75
CA ILE A 33 -2.81 -0.85 -4.48
C ILE A 33 -4.30 -0.53 -4.41
N ILE A 34 -4.97 -0.48 -5.56
CA ILE A 34 -6.43 -0.33 -5.66
C ILE A 34 -6.95 -1.55 -6.40
N THR A 35 -7.80 -2.36 -5.75
CA THR A 35 -8.37 -3.56 -6.34
C THR A 35 -9.89 -3.55 -6.26
N ASP A 36 -10.53 -4.21 -7.22
CA ASP A 36 -11.96 -4.55 -7.11
C ASP A 36 -12.14 -5.67 -6.09
N GLN A 37 -13.23 -5.64 -5.32
CA GLN A 37 -13.61 -6.75 -4.47
C GLN A 37 -14.07 -7.95 -5.29
N ARG A 38 -14.78 -7.71 -6.40
CA ARG A 38 -15.24 -8.77 -7.31
C ARG A 38 -14.31 -8.85 -8.50
N MET A 39 -13.47 -9.87 -8.52
CA MET A 39 -12.64 -10.22 -9.67
C MET A 39 -12.91 -11.68 -10.08
N PRO A 40 -12.59 -12.06 -11.32
CA PRO A 40 -12.55 -13.46 -11.70
C PRO A 40 -11.55 -14.23 -10.83
N GLU A 41 -11.87 -15.49 -10.54
CA GLU A 41 -11.02 -16.46 -9.82
C GLU A 41 -10.84 -16.21 -8.31
N VAL A 42 -10.39 -15.02 -7.92
CA VAL A 42 -10.17 -14.63 -6.52
C VAL A 42 -10.75 -13.26 -6.21
N THR A 43 -11.15 -13.01 -4.98
CA THR A 43 -11.65 -11.70 -4.54
C THR A 43 -10.50 -10.69 -4.35
N GLY A 44 -10.84 -9.40 -4.31
CA GLY A 44 -9.88 -8.34 -3.99
C GLY A 44 -9.21 -8.53 -2.64
N VAL A 45 -9.98 -8.91 -1.62
CA VAL A 45 -9.45 -9.22 -0.29
C VAL A 45 -8.47 -10.40 -0.32
N GLU A 46 -8.81 -11.50 -0.99
CA GLU A 46 -7.92 -12.67 -1.11
C GLU A 46 -6.61 -12.31 -1.84
N PHE A 47 -6.70 -11.52 -2.92
CA PHE A 47 -5.51 -11.00 -3.59
C PHE A 47 -4.64 -10.17 -2.65
N LEU A 48 -5.23 -9.20 -1.94
CA LEU A 48 -4.50 -8.35 -1.00
C LEU A 48 -3.86 -9.17 0.13
N GLU A 49 -4.58 -10.14 0.68
CA GLU A 49 -4.08 -11.07 1.70
C GLU A 49 -2.87 -11.86 1.20
N SER A 50 -2.89 -12.32 -0.05
CA SER A 50 -1.79 -13.08 -0.65
C SER A 50 -0.51 -12.26 -0.87
N VAL A 51 -0.63 -10.94 -1.08
CA VAL A 51 0.53 -10.07 -1.39
C VAL A 51 1.11 -9.39 -0.15
N ILE A 52 0.36 -9.26 0.95
CA ILE A 52 0.84 -8.62 2.19
C ILE A 52 2.18 -9.18 2.70
N PRO A 53 2.41 -10.51 2.76
CA PRO A 53 3.67 -11.05 3.28
C PRO A 53 4.90 -10.66 2.44
N LEU A 54 4.71 -10.44 1.14
CA LEU A 54 5.78 -10.11 0.19
C LEU A 54 5.92 -8.59 0.02
N TYR A 55 4.79 -7.88 0.04
CA TYR A 55 4.66 -6.45 -0.23
C TYR A 55 3.85 -5.78 0.89
N PRO A 56 4.43 -5.62 2.09
CA PRO A 56 3.70 -5.07 3.24
C PRO A 56 3.51 -3.54 3.18
N LYS A 57 4.39 -2.85 2.46
CA LYS A 57 4.49 -1.37 2.43
C LYS A 57 3.34 -0.65 1.71
N PRO A 58 2.89 -1.09 0.52
CA PRO A 58 1.86 -0.36 -0.23
C PRO A 58 0.57 -0.24 0.57
N ILE A 59 -0.09 0.91 0.49
CA ILE A 59 -1.40 1.13 1.11
C ILE A 59 -2.48 0.51 0.23
N ARG A 60 -3.40 -0.24 0.84
CA ARG A 60 -4.32 -1.12 0.14
C ARG A 60 -5.74 -0.56 0.19
N LEU A 61 -6.29 -0.24 -0.97
CA LEU A 61 -7.64 0.29 -1.14
C LEU A 61 -8.50 -0.73 -1.88
N LEU A 62 -9.75 -0.88 -1.43
CA LEU A 62 -10.71 -1.79 -2.02
C LEU A 62 -11.87 -1.04 -2.67
N LEU A 63 -12.20 -1.36 -3.91
CA LEU A 63 -13.39 -0.87 -4.59
C LEU A 63 -14.48 -1.93 -4.49
N THR A 64 -15.64 -1.60 -3.93
CA THR A 64 -16.71 -2.58 -3.69
C THR A 64 -18.08 -2.08 -4.16
N GLY A 65 -18.96 -3.01 -4.48
CA GLY A 65 -20.39 -2.75 -4.67
C GLY A 65 -21.16 -2.90 -3.35
N TYR A 66 -22.48 -2.67 -3.39
CA TYR A 66 -23.35 -2.79 -2.20
C TYR A 66 -23.43 -4.21 -1.61
N THR A 67 -23.12 -5.23 -2.41
CA THR A 67 -23.41 -6.63 -2.10
C THR A 67 -22.40 -7.31 -1.17
N ASP A 68 -21.23 -6.73 -0.93
CA ASP A 68 -20.11 -7.42 -0.28
C ASP A 68 -19.54 -6.64 0.94
N ILE A 69 -20.34 -5.76 1.54
CA ILE A 69 -19.91 -4.86 2.62
C ILE A 69 -19.37 -5.63 3.84
N GLN A 70 -19.96 -6.78 4.18
CA GLN A 70 -19.53 -7.53 5.36
C GLN A 70 -18.09 -8.06 5.23
N ALA A 71 -17.75 -8.64 4.08
CA ALA A 71 -16.40 -9.11 3.79
C ALA A 71 -15.37 -7.95 3.80
N VAL A 72 -15.79 -6.77 3.34
CA VAL A 72 -14.96 -5.56 3.37
C VAL A 72 -14.69 -5.09 4.80
N ILE A 73 -15.71 -5.10 5.67
CA ILE A 73 -15.58 -4.75 7.09
C ILE A 73 -14.58 -5.69 7.77
N ASP A 74 -14.72 -6.99 7.52
CA ASP A 74 -13.81 -7.99 8.11
C ASP A 74 -12.37 -7.78 7.65
N ALA A 75 -12.15 -7.44 6.37
CA ALA A 75 -10.82 -7.17 5.83
C ALA A 75 -10.18 -5.90 6.43
N ILE A 76 -10.97 -4.87 6.74
CA ILE A 76 -10.49 -3.69 7.50
C ILE A 76 -10.08 -4.10 8.91
N ASN A 77 -10.92 -4.85 9.62
CA ASN A 77 -10.64 -5.24 11.00
C ASN A 77 -9.40 -6.14 11.12
N LYS A 78 -9.10 -6.93 10.08
CA LYS A 78 -7.88 -7.75 9.98
C LYS A 78 -6.64 -6.96 9.50
N GLY A 79 -6.77 -5.66 9.21
CA GLY A 79 -5.68 -4.82 8.70
C GLY A 79 -5.25 -5.14 7.27
N GLN A 80 -6.02 -5.94 6.54
CA GLN A 80 -5.74 -6.33 5.17
C GLN A 80 -6.00 -5.17 4.20
N VAL A 81 -6.99 -4.34 4.51
CA VAL A 81 -7.40 -3.17 3.72
C VAL A 81 -7.32 -1.90 4.58
N TYR A 82 -6.81 -0.81 4.01
CA TYR A 82 -6.77 0.48 4.68
C TYR A 82 -8.13 1.21 4.59
N HIS A 83 -8.71 1.25 3.38
CA HIS A 83 -9.98 1.93 3.14
C HIS A 83 -10.74 1.27 1.99
N TYR A 84 -12.07 1.35 2.00
CA TYR A 84 -12.90 0.92 0.88
C TYR A 84 -13.67 2.08 0.26
N LEU A 85 -13.92 2.00 -1.05
CA LEU A 85 -14.78 2.93 -1.76
C LEU A 85 -15.92 2.15 -2.42
N THR A 86 -17.13 2.70 -2.32
CA THR A 86 -18.32 2.14 -2.98
C THR A 86 -18.41 2.61 -4.43
N LYS A 87 -18.95 1.76 -5.29
CA LYS A 87 -19.27 2.11 -6.68
C LYS A 87 -20.74 2.54 -6.82
N PRO A 88 -21.05 3.60 -7.59
CA PRO A 88 -20.12 4.51 -8.27
C PRO A 88 -19.42 5.46 -7.29
N TRP A 89 -18.15 5.79 -7.54
CA TRP A 89 -17.39 6.73 -6.72
C TRP A 89 -17.46 8.15 -7.27
N GLU A 90 -17.34 9.13 -6.39
CA GLU A 90 -17.12 10.53 -6.73
C GLU A 90 -15.61 10.79 -6.94
N GLU A 91 -15.24 11.50 -8.02
CA GLU A 91 -13.83 11.70 -8.38
C GLU A 91 -13.04 12.48 -7.32
N ASP A 92 -13.64 13.51 -6.72
CA ASP A 92 -13.01 14.34 -5.68
C ASP A 92 -12.83 13.56 -4.38
N TYR A 93 -13.78 12.70 -4.04
CA TYR A 93 -13.66 11.82 -2.90
C TYR A 93 -12.54 10.80 -3.10
N LEU A 94 -12.50 10.14 -4.26
CA LEU A 94 -11.42 9.18 -4.59
C LEU A 94 -10.05 9.87 -4.60
N ARG A 95 -9.94 11.09 -5.12
CA ARG A 95 -8.71 11.88 -5.08
C ARG A 95 -8.25 12.13 -3.65
N THR A 96 -9.18 12.47 -2.77
CA THR A 96 -8.89 12.68 -1.34
C THR A 96 -8.41 11.39 -0.68
N VAL A 97 -9.06 10.26 -0.96
CA VAL A 97 -8.66 8.95 -0.41
C VAL A 97 -7.25 8.56 -0.89
N ILE A 98 -6.95 8.72 -2.18
CA ILE A 98 -5.62 8.41 -2.73
C ILE A 98 -4.56 9.32 -2.11
N LYS A 99 -4.84 10.63 -1.96
CA LYS A 99 -3.92 11.58 -1.32
C LYS A 99 -3.61 11.18 0.12
N ASN A 100 -4.62 10.85 0.91
CA ASN A 100 -4.45 10.43 2.30
C ASN A 100 -3.68 9.10 2.40
N ALA A 101 -3.97 8.15 1.51
CA ALA A 101 -3.23 6.90 1.42
C ALA A 101 -1.74 7.14 1.10
N PHE A 102 -1.44 8.04 0.16
CA PHE A 102 -0.06 8.39 -0.20
C PHE A 102 0.69 9.08 0.95
N GLU A 103 0.01 9.95 1.69
CA GLU A 103 0.59 10.62 2.86
C GLU A 103 0.99 9.59 3.92
N ILE A 104 0.12 8.61 4.22
CA ILE A 104 0.43 7.53 5.15
C ILE A 104 1.59 6.67 4.66
N TYR A 105 1.60 6.31 3.37
CA TYR A 105 2.71 5.58 2.76
C TYR A 105 4.04 6.33 2.95
N SER A 106 4.04 7.62 2.62
CA SER A 106 5.23 8.49 2.70
C SER A 106 5.72 8.63 4.14
N LEU A 107 4.81 8.82 5.10
CA LEU A 107 5.14 8.92 6.52
C LEU A 107 5.74 7.61 7.05
N ARG A 108 5.20 6.45 6.67
CA ARG A 108 5.74 5.13 7.05
C ARG A 108 7.14 4.92 6.49
N ARG A 109 7.32 5.22 5.20
CA ARG A 109 8.61 5.10 4.51
C ARG A 109 9.68 6.01 5.11
N GLU A 110 9.30 7.24 5.45
CA GLU A 110 10.22 8.18 6.09
C GLU A 110 10.56 7.77 7.53
N ASN A 111 9.59 7.24 8.28
CA ASN A 111 9.83 6.71 9.62
C ASN A 111 10.81 5.52 9.60
N GLU A 112 10.63 4.57 8.69
CA GLU A 112 11.57 3.46 8.47
C GLU A 112 12.98 4.00 8.15
N ARG A 113 13.08 4.95 7.21
CA ARG A 113 14.36 5.56 6.80
C ARG A 113 15.07 6.25 7.97
N LEU A 114 14.34 7.01 8.77
CA LEU A 114 14.89 7.72 9.93
C LEU A 114 15.32 6.73 11.02
N THR A 115 14.56 5.67 11.24
CA THR A 115 14.89 4.61 12.20
C THR A 115 16.18 3.90 11.79
N ASP A 116 16.32 3.53 10.52
CA ASP A 116 17.54 2.91 10.00
C ASP A 116 18.76 3.84 10.11
N ALA A 117 18.58 5.13 9.82
CA ALA A 117 19.65 6.12 9.95
C ALA A 117 20.09 6.30 11.41
N LEU A 118 19.13 6.30 12.34
CA LEU A 118 19.40 6.40 13.78
C LEU A 118 20.17 5.18 14.29
N LEU A 119 19.77 3.96 13.89
CA LEU A 119 20.47 2.74 14.28
C LEU A 119 21.92 2.74 13.80
N LYS A 120 22.16 3.10 12.53
CA LYS A 120 23.53 3.20 11.98
C LYS A 120 24.37 4.24 12.71
N ALA A 121 23.79 5.40 13.05
CA ALA A 121 24.50 6.43 13.81
C ALA A 121 24.87 5.94 15.21
N ASN A 122 23.96 5.23 15.88
CA ASN A 122 24.22 4.64 17.20
C ASN A 122 25.34 3.59 17.15
N GLU A 123 25.33 2.69 16.16
CA GLU A 123 26.39 1.70 15.97
C GLU A 123 27.77 2.34 15.76
N GLN A 124 27.83 3.42 14.98
CA GLN A 124 29.07 4.18 14.76
C GLN A 124 29.58 4.85 16.04
N LEU A 125 28.68 5.45 16.83
CA LEU A 125 29.01 6.05 18.12
C LEU A 125 29.57 5.01 19.09
N GLU A 126 28.93 3.85 19.21
CA GLU A 126 29.41 2.76 20.06
C GLU A 126 30.80 2.26 19.63
N PHE A 127 31.03 2.14 18.32
CA PHE A 127 32.32 1.75 17.78
C PHE A 127 33.44 2.74 18.16
N LEU A 128 33.19 4.05 18.00
CA LEU A 128 34.16 5.09 18.35
C LEU A 128 34.46 5.14 19.86
N LEU A 129 33.43 4.99 20.70
CA LEU A 129 33.61 4.93 22.15
C LEU A 129 34.49 3.75 22.57
N ARG A 130 34.30 2.58 21.96
CA ARG A 130 35.14 1.40 22.23
C ARG A 130 36.58 1.62 21.79
N GLN A 131 36.82 2.27 20.66
CA GLN A 131 38.19 2.57 20.22
C GLN A 131 38.92 3.50 21.19
N ASN A 132 38.27 4.58 21.64
CA ASN A 132 38.87 5.53 22.57
C ASN A 132 39.16 4.94 23.96
N LEU A 133 38.45 3.90 24.38
CA LEU A 133 38.70 3.20 25.64
C LEU A 133 39.87 2.21 25.55
N LEU A 134 40.28 1.83 24.33
CA LEU A 134 41.38 0.90 24.06
C LEU A 134 42.70 1.61 23.71
N SER A 135 42.65 2.92 23.48
CA SER A 135 43.80 3.82 23.30
C SER A 135 44.22 4.48 24.61
#